data_AF-A0A9P4NXJ2-F1
#
_entry.id   AF-A0A9P4NXJ2-F1
#
_cell.length_a   1.000
_cell.length_b   1.000
_cell.length_c   1.000
_cell.angle_alpha   90.00
_cell.angle_beta   90.00
_cell.angle_gamma   90.00
#
_symmetry.space_group_name_H-M   'P 1'
#
loop_
_entity.id
_entity.type
_entity.pdbx_description
1 polymer ?
#
loop_
_entity_poly.entity_id
_entity_poly.type
_entity_poly.pdbx_seq_one_letter_code
_entity_poly.pdbx_strand_id
1 'polypeptide(L)'
;MSPKVESAPDLLTRAFNEAVRPFSDKIEQLEQQVADLQAWVQQLENERLEVHSWIDKRGLRPDVPPSIAKIMDAQPDAAATLNAQLDRKITIVNFDLHRLQDDLNDSISSSHFASAMTKFLPDISRLSTLTTGPRFAFDLILKLGGNLNSHGGLDTNDASDLAARRDFYSKLDAAMVEVVRRRFQENEEWPVAREIKRIEKTAAYLRNFGIEPYFPSTLDAMRREVDFRQAGPVPPQAHSPPRY
;
A
#
# COMPACT_ATOMS: atom_id res chain seq x y z
N MET A 1 81.22 -7.88 -50.84
CA MET A 1 80.27 -6.76 -50.62
C MET A 1 78.87 -7.37 -50.67
N SER A 2 78.30 -7.66 -49.52
CA SER A 2 76.93 -8.20 -49.41
C SER A 2 75.98 -7.05 -49.10
N PRO A 3 74.83 -6.94 -49.78
CA PRO A 3 73.89 -5.86 -49.54
C PRO A 3 73.27 -6.07 -48.16
N LYS A 4 73.37 -5.05 -47.32
CA LYS A 4 72.71 -4.97 -46.03
C LYS A 4 71.22 -4.82 -46.34
N VAL A 5 70.46 -5.90 -46.19
CA VAL A 5 68.99 -5.86 -46.27
C VAL A 5 68.51 -5.06 -45.07
N GLU A 6 68.26 -3.78 -45.29
CA GLU A 6 67.60 -2.92 -44.32
C GLU A 6 66.23 -3.50 -44.01
N SER A 7 65.97 -3.58 -42.71
CA SER A 7 64.79 -4.17 -42.12
C SER A 7 63.53 -3.40 -42.56
N ALA A 8 62.78 -3.97 -43.50
CA ALA A 8 61.41 -3.58 -43.81
C ALA A 8 60.29 -4.05 -42.81
N PRO A 9 60.52 -4.42 -41.53
CA PRO A 9 59.42 -4.53 -40.56
C PRO A 9 58.87 -3.18 -40.07
N ASP A 10 59.62 -2.07 -40.19
CA ASP A 10 59.29 -0.81 -39.51
C ASP A 10 58.20 0.01 -40.26
N LEU A 11 58.19 0.02 -41.60
CA LEU A 11 57.25 0.83 -42.38
C LEU A 11 55.79 0.31 -42.32
N LEU A 12 55.59 -1.00 -42.46
CA LEU A 12 54.25 -1.59 -42.35
C LEU A 12 53.70 -1.49 -40.92
N THR A 13 54.57 -1.68 -39.92
CA THR A 13 54.21 -1.54 -38.51
C THR A 13 53.88 -0.08 -38.17
N ARG A 14 54.63 0.90 -38.68
CA ARG A 14 54.29 2.32 -38.55
C ARG A 14 52.98 2.68 -39.23
N ALA A 15 52.78 2.27 -40.48
CA ALA A 15 51.56 2.56 -41.23
C ALA A 15 50.33 1.93 -40.55
N PHE A 16 50.46 0.72 -40.02
CA PHE A 16 49.41 0.07 -39.22
C PHE A 16 49.15 0.83 -37.92
N ASN A 17 50.18 1.20 -37.17
CA ASN A 17 50.02 1.96 -35.93
C ASN A 17 49.40 3.34 -36.18
N GLU A 18 49.79 4.04 -37.25
CA GLU A 18 49.19 5.32 -37.66
C GLU A 18 47.73 5.17 -38.08
N ALA A 19 47.38 4.07 -38.75
CA ALA A 19 46.00 3.78 -39.15
C ALA A 19 45.11 3.35 -37.96
N VAL A 20 45.67 2.69 -36.95
CA VAL A 20 44.94 2.22 -35.76
C VAL A 20 44.76 3.31 -34.71
N ARG A 21 45.71 4.25 -34.61
CA ARG A 21 45.72 5.32 -33.60
C ARG A 21 44.40 6.11 -33.50
N PRO A 22 43.74 6.55 -34.58
CA PRO A 22 42.46 7.26 -34.47
C PRO A 22 41.34 6.41 -33.84
N PHE A 23 41.37 5.10 -34.04
CA PHE A 23 40.42 4.18 -33.42
C PHE A 23 40.75 3.94 -31.96
N SER A 24 42.02 3.82 -31.59
CA SER A 24 42.46 3.76 -30.19
C SER A 24 42.07 5.03 -29.42
N ASP A 25 42.36 6.21 -29.98
CA ASP A 25 41.97 7.50 -29.40
C ASP A 25 40.44 7.59 -29.26
N LYS A 26 39.69 7.05 -30.23
CA LYS A 26 38.22 7.03 -30.17
C LYS A 26 37.69 6.08 -29.10
N ILE A 27 38.32 4.92 -28.91
CA ILE A 27 37.96 3.96 -27.86
C ILE A 27 38.19 4.61 -26.50
N GLU A 28 39.37 5.19 -26.25
CA GLU A 28 39.67 5.87 -24.98
C GLU A 28 38.67 7.01 -24.70
N GLN A 29 38.31 7.79 -25.72
CA GLN A 29 37.29 8.83 -25.59
C GLN A 29 35.92 8.25 -25.22
N LEU A 30 35.50 7.15 -25.84
CA LEU A 30 34.23 6.51 -25.56
C LEU A 30 34.22 5.87 -24.17
N GLU A 31 35.31 5.25 -23.73
CA GLU A 31 35.46 4.70 -22.39
C GLU A 31 35.34 5.80 -21.33
N GLN A 32 35.96 6.95 -21.55
CA GLN A 32 35.81 8.11 -20.66
C GLN A 32 34.37 8.61 -20.64
N GLN A 33 33.72 8.73 -21.80
CA GLN A 33 32.30 9.13 -21.86
C GLN A 33 31.39 8.15 -21.13
N VAL A 34 31.63 6.84 -21.24
CA VAL A 34 30.87 5.82 -20.51
C VAL A 34 31.09 5.95 -19.01
N ALA A 35 32.32 6.18 -18.56
CA ALA A 35 32.64 6.40 -17.16
C ALA A 35 31.92 7.64 -16.60
N ASP A 36 31.93 8.76 -17.33
CA ASP A 36 31.26 9.99 -16.93
C ASP A 36 29.73 9.80 -16.86
N LEU A 37 29.14 9.09 -17.84
CA LEU A 37 27.71 8.77 -17.84
C LEU A 37 27.32 7.86 -16.67
N GLN A 38 28.15 6.87 -16.33
CA GLN A 38 27.92 6.00 -15.17
C GLN A 38 27.97 6.79 -13.86
N ALA A 39 28.94 7.69 -13.71
CA ALA A 39 29.04 8.57 -12.55
C ALA A 39 27.81 9.47 -12.42
N TRP A 40 27.32 10.02 -13.53
CA TRP A 40 26.11 10.84 -13.54
C TRP A 40 24.85 10.05 -13.18
N VAL A 41 24.69 8.84 -13.72
CA VAL A 41 23.56 7.95 -13.35
C VAL A 41 23.58 7.65 -11.85
N GLN A 42 24.75 7.33 -11.29
CA GLN A 42 24.88 7.06 -9.86
C GLN A 42 24.49 8.28 -9.01
N GLN A 43 24.88 9.49 -9.44
CA GLN A 43 24.47 10.72 -8.78
C GLN A 43 22.95 10.90 -8.79
N LEU A 44 22.31 10.73 -9.95
CA LEU A 44 20.85 10.84 -10.09
C LEU A 44 20.11 9.80 -9.24
N GLU A 45 20.64 8.58 -9.13
CA GLU A 45 20.07 7.56 -8.26
C GLU A 45 20.15 7.94 -6.78
N ASN A 46 21.27 8.55 -6.36
CA ASN A 46 21.43 9.05 -4.99
C ASN A 46 20.46 10.19 -4.68
N GLU A 47 20.33 11.17 -5.58
CA GLU A 47 19.37 12.28 -5.44
C GLU A 47 17.92 11.75 -5.37
N ARG A 48 17.57 10.76 -6.21
CA ARG A 48 16.26 10.10 -6.18
C ARG A 48 15.99 9.44 -4.81
N LEU A 49 16.98 8.73 -4.25
CA LEU A 49 16.85 8.08 -2.94
C LEU A 49 16.69 9.12 -1.81
N GLU A 50 17.39 10.24 -1.89
CA GLU A 50 17.26 11.33 -0.93
C GLU A 50 15.85 11.94 -0.96
N VAL A 51 15.30 12.17 -2.16
CA VAL A 51 13.92 12.67 -2.32
C VAL A 51 12.90 11.67 -1.75
N HIS A 52 13.04 10.37 -2.03
CA HIS A 52 12.14 9.36 -1.46
C HIS A 52 12.23 9.33 0.08
N SER A 53 13.45 9.38 0.64
CA SER A 53 13.65 9.46 2.09
C SER A 53 13.02 10.72 2.69
N TRP A 54 13.11 11.85 2.00
CA TRP A 54 12.48 13.09 2.43
C TRP A 54 10.94 13.00 2.41
N ILE A 55 10.35 12.39 1.37
CA ILE A 55 8.91 12.14 1.29
C ILE A 55 8.45 11.31 2.49
N ASP A 56 9.17 10.22 2.81
CA ASP A 56 8.82 9.35 3.92
C ASP A 56 8.94 10.06 5.28
N LYS A 57 10.03 10.81 5.50
CA LYS A 57 10.22 11.62 6.72
C LYS A 57 9.12 12.67 6.90
N ARG A 58 8.60 13.23 5.81
CA ARG A 58 7.54 14.24 5.84
C ARG A 58 6.14 13.65 5.90
N GLY A 59 5.98 12.35 5.73
CA GLY A 59 4.66 11.71 5.77
C GLY A 59 3.81 11.98 4.52
N LEU A 60 4.47 12.23 3.38
CA LEU A 60 3.81 12.69 2.15
C LEU A 60 3.49 11.56 1.17
N ARG A 61 3.75 10.30 1.53
CA ARG A 61 3.53 9.16 0.63
C ARG A 61 2.08 8.96 0.15
N PRO A 62 1.04 9.36 0.91
CA PRO A 62 -0.33 9.38 0.37
C PRO A 62 -0.54 10.46 -0.72
N ASP A 63 0.23 11.55 -0.68
CA ASP A 63 0.01 12.74 -1.51
C ASP A 63 0.90 12.78 -2.77
N VAL A 64 1.83 11.83 -2.93
CA VAL A 64 2.71 11.80 -4.10
C VAL A 64 1.98 11.38 -5.38
N PRO A 65 2.43 11.86 -6.56
CA PRO A 65 1.92 11.40 -7.85
C PRO A 65 2.02 9.87 -8.03
N PRO A 66 1.12 9.25 -8.82
CA PRO A 66 1.10 7.79 -9.03
C PRO A 66 2.42 7.18 -9.53
N SER A 67 3.19 7.93 -10.33
CA SER A 67 4.50 7.48 -10.83
C SER A 67 5.52 7.29 -9.71
N ILE A 68 5.56 8.21 -8.73
CA ILE A 68 6.44 8.14 -7.57
C ILE A 68 5.89 7.10 -6.59
N ALA A 69 4.58 7.09 -6.34
CA ALA A 69 3.89 6.11 -5.52
C ALA A 69 4.27 4.68 -5.91
N LYS A 70 4.21 4.35 -7.20
CA LYS A 70 4.56 3.02 -7.72
C LYS A 70 6.00 2.62 -7.41
N ILE A 71 6.95 3.55 -7.50
CA ILE A 71 8.37 3.27 -7.23
C ILE A 71 8.58 3.05 -5.74
N MET A 72 7.99 3.91 -4.90
CA MET A 72 8.09 3.76 -3.44
C MET A 72 7.40 2.48 -2.97
N ASP A 73 6.28 2.09 -3.57
CA ASP A 73 5.50 0.91 -3.20
C ASP A 73 6.18 -0.42 -3.56
N ALA A 74 7.17 -0.39 -4.46
CA ALA A 74 8.02 -1.53 -4.74
C ALA A 74 9.07 -1.79 -3.63
N GLN A 75 9.22 -0.90 -2.65
CA GLN A 75 10.16 -1.07 -1.54
C GLN A 75 9.65 -2.11 -0.53
N PRO A 76 10.54 -2.91 0.10
CA PRO A 76 10.12 -3.96 1.03
C PRO A 76 9.33 -3.47 2.26
N ASP A 77 9.63 -2.28 2.75
CA ASP A 77 9.01 -1.64 3.92
C ASP A 77 7.82 -0.73 3.56
N ALA A 78 7.44 -0.71 2.29
CA ALA A 78 6.40 0.16 1.75
C ALA A 78 5.09 0.16 2.55
N ALA A 79 4.59 -1.03 2.87
CA ALA A 79 3.33 -1.20 3.59
C ALA A 79 3.39 -0.62 5.01
N ALA A 80 4.47 -0.89 5.74
CA ALA A 80 4.64 -0.40 7.11
C ALA A 80 4.78 1.13 7.14
N THR A 81 5.58 1.69 6.22
CA THR A 81 5.81 3.13 6.10
C THR A 81 4.53 3.87 5.70
N LEU A 82 3.80 3.38 4.69
CA LEU A 82 2.51 3.96 4.30
C LEU A 82 1.47 3.87 5.43
N ASN A 83 1.38 2.72 6.12
CA ASN A 83 0.50 2.55 7.27
C ASN A 83 0.78 3.58 8.37
N ALA A 84 2.04 3.74 8.78
CA ALA A 84 2.41 4.69 9.83
C ALA A 84 2.01 6.13 9.48
N GLN A 85 2.17 6.51 8.21
CA GLN A 85 1.79 7.84 7.74
C GLN A 85 0.27 8.04 7.71
N LEU A 86 -0.48 7.04 7.23
CA LEU A 86 -1.94 7.07 7.23
C LEU A 86 -2.51 7.10 8.65
N ASP A 87 -1.98 6.27 9.56
CA ASP A 87 -2.40 6.24 10.95
C ASP A 87 -2.22 7.60 11.64
N ARG A 88 -1.08 8.24 11.41
CA ARG A 88 -0.78 9.59 11.92
C ARG A 88 -1.75 10.62 11.34
N LYS A 89 -1.98 10.62 10.02
CA LYS A 89 -2.91 11.56 9.37
C LYS A 89 -4.34 11.38 9.86
N ILE A 90 -4.82 10.14 9.97
CA ILE A 90 -6.15 9.83 10.51
C ILE A 90 -6.28 10.35 11.95
N THR A 91 -5.25 10.15 12.77
CA THR A 91 -5.23 10.64 14.16
C THR A 91 -5.30 12.16 14.23
N ILE A 92 -4.51 12.85 13.41
CA ILE A 92 -4.51 14.33 13.35
C ILE A 92 -5.89 14.84 12.92
N VAL A 93 -6.46 14.32 11.83
CA VAL A 93 -7.78 14.73 11.35
C VAL A 93 -8.86 14.44 12.40
N ASN A 94 -8.80 13.31 13.09
CA ASN A 94 -9.73 13.00 14.17
C ASN A 94 -9.64 14.01 15.32
N PHE A 95 -8.41 14.36 15.72
CA PHE A 95 -8.18 15.37 16.76
C PHE A 95 -8.68 16.75 16.32
N ASP A 96 -8.39 17.16 15.09
CA ASP A 96 -8.83 18.46 14.55
C ASP A 96 -10.36 18.56 14.49
N LEU A 97 -11.06 17.47 14.16
CA LEU A 97 -12.52 17.43 14.20
C LEU A 97 -13.06 17.58 15.62
N HIS A 98 -12.48 16.88 16.61
CA HIS A 98 -12.88 17.07 18.01
C HIS A 98 -12.59 18.49 18.50
N ARG A 99 -11.45 19.07 18.15
CA ARG A 99 -11.14 20.46 18.49
C ARG A 99 -12.13 21.44 17.86
N LEU A 100 -12.48 21.22 16.59
CA LEU A 100 -13.47 22.05 15.91
C LEU A 100 -14.85 21.95 16.58
N GLN A 101 -15.23 20.76 17.06
CA GLN A 101 -16.46 20.56 17.82
C GLN A 101 -16.44 21.38 19.12
N ASP A 102 -15.33 21.32 19.87
CA ASP A 102 -15.16 22.09 21.11
C ASP A 102 -15.18 23.60 20.84
N ASP A 103 -14.50 24.07 19.79
CA ASP A 103 -14.43 25.48 19.39
C ASP A 103 -15.80 26.03 18.96
N LEU A 104 -16.62 25.22 18.28
CA LEU A 104 -17.96 25.59 17.84
C LEU A 104 -18.98 25.58 18.98
N ASN A 105 -18.66 24.94 20.12
CA ASN A 105 -19.61 24.62 21.20
C ASN A 105 -20.91 23.98 20.66
N ASP A 106 -20.78 23.23 19.56
CA ASP A 106 -21.87 22.57 18.84
C ASP A 106 -21.38 21.22 18.31
N SER A 107 -22.32 20.29 18.10
CA SER A 107 -22.02 18.97 17.56
C SER A 107 -21.69 19.04 16.07
N ILE A 108 -20.53 18.51 15.67
CA ILE A 108 -20.30 18.18 14.27
C ILE A 108 -21.23 17.01 13.91
N SER A 109 -22.02 17.16 12.85
CA SER A 109 -22.89 16.07 12.37
C SER A 109 -22.07 14.84 11.94
N SER A 110 -22.60 13.63 12.11
CA SER A 110 -21.93 12.41 11.64
C SER A 110 -21.64 12.41 10.15
N SER A 111 -22.43 13.12 9.33
CA SER A 111 -22.21 13.23 7.88
C SER A 111 -20.91 13.98 7.54
N HIS A 112 -20.63 15.08 8.24
CA HIS A 112 -19.38 15.83 8.08
C HIS A 112 -18.17 15.00 8.52
N PHE A 113 -18.29 14.34 9.67
CA PHE A 113 -17.23 13.45 10.17
C PHE A 113 -16.95 12.29 9.20
N ALA A 114 -18.00 11.58 8.79
CA ALA A 114 -17.92 10.48 7.82
C ALA A 114 -17.29 10.94 6.51
N SER A 115 -17.64 12.13 6.02
CA SER A 115 -17.08 12.70 4.79
C SER A 115 -15.59 12.99 4.92
N ALA A 116 -15.13 13.48 6.08
CA ALA A 116 -13.70 13.69 6.34
C ALA A 116 -12.93 12.37 6.39
N MET A 117 -13.48 11.35 7.07
CA MET A 117 -12.84 10.04 7.24
C MET A 117 -12.85 9.19 5.97
N THR A 118 -13.88 9.30 5.14
CA THR A 118 -13.99 8.55 3.87
C THR A 118 -12.85 8.85 2.91
N LYS A 119 -12.22 10.03 3.02
CA LYS A 119 -11.09 10.45 2.17
C LYS A 119 -9.86 9.55 2.31
N PHE A 120 -9.74 8.79 3.40
CA PHE A 120 -8.63 7.85 3.61
C PHE A 120 -8.83 6.50 2.93
N LEU A 121 -10.06 6.16 2.49
CA LEU A 121 -10.35 4.85 1.90
C LEU A 121 -9.54 4.53 0.63
N PRO A 122 -9.31 5.46 -0.31
CA PRO A 122 -8.46 5.19 -1.47
C PRO A 122 -7.03 4.80 -1.09
N ASP A 123 -6.42 5.47 -0.12
CA ASP A 123 -5.06 5.17 0.33
C ASP A 123 -4.98 3.89 1.16
N ILE A 124 -6.01 3.60 1.96
CA ILE A 124 -6.13 2.31 2.66
C ILE A 124 -6.30 1.17 1.64
N SER A 125 -7.09 1.40 0.58
CA SER A 125 -7.21 0.44 -0.52
C SER A 125 -5.88 0.23 -1.21
N ARG A 126 -5.12 1.28 -1.51
CA ARG A 126 -3.75 1.17 -2.03
C ARG A 126 -2.85 0.37 -1.09
N LEU A 127 -2.86 0.68 0.21
CA LEU A 127 -2.11 -0.05 1.23
C LEU A 127 -2.44 -1.55 1.21
N SER A 128 -3.72 -1.92 1.06
CA SER A 128 -4.13 -3.34 0.99
C SER A 128 -3.60 -4.09 -0.23
N THR A 129 -3.11 -3.39 -1.26
CA THR A 129 -2.50 -4.03 -2.44
C THR A 129 -1.02 -4.34 -2.27
N LEU A 130 -0.39 -3.79 -1.23
CA LEU A 130 1.03 -4.03 -0.93
C LEU A 130 1.21 -5.35 -0.18
N THR A 131 2.37 -5.97 -0.34
CA THR A 131 2.74 -7.17 0.44
C THR A 131 2.69 -6.86 1.93
N THR A 132 2.00 -7.69 2.72
CA THR A 132 1.72 -7.49 4.15
C THR A 132 0.87 -6.25 4.48
N GLY A 133 0.35 -5.57 3.46
CA GLY A 133 -0.51 -4.40 3.59
C GLY A 133 -1.93 -4.68 4.08
N PRO A 134 -2.59 -5.80 3.69
CA PRO A 134 -3.94 -6.12 4.14
C PRO A 134 -4.13 -6.11 5.66
N ARG A 135 -3.17 -6.61 6.44
CA ARG A 135 -3.26 -6.59 7.92
C ARG A 135 -3.34 -5.17 8.49
N PHE A 136 -2.57 -4.24 7.91
CA PHE A 136 -2.56 -2.84 8.31
C PHE A 136 -3.84 -2.13 7.88
N ALA A 137 -4.27 -2.37 6.65
CA ALA A 137 -5.52 -1.82 6.12
C ALA A 137 -6.73 -2.26 6.96
N PHE A 138 -6.75 -3.51 7.43
CA PHE A 138 -7.80 -4.03 8.30
C PHE A 138 -7.94 -3.20 9.58
N ASP A 139 -6.84 -2.95 10.28
CA ASP A 139 -6.86 -2.18 11.52
C ASP A 139 -7.23 -0.70 11.27
N LEU A 140 -6.75 -0.10 10.18
CA LEU A 140 -7.11 1.27 9.81
C LEU A 140 -8.60 1.43 9.52
N ILE A 141 -9.25 0.49 8.81
CA ILE A 141 -10.70 0.55 8.56
C ILE A 141 -11.48 0.45 9.88
N LEU A 142 -11.10 -0.46 10.78
CA LEU A 142 -11.73 -0.55 12.09
C LEU A 142 -11.51 0.73 12.91
N LYS A 143 -10.34 1.37 12.81
CA LYS A 143 -10.05 2.65 13.44
C LYS A 143 -10.98 3.76 12.92
N LEU A 144 -11.21 3.85 11.61
CA LEU A 144 -12.16 4.83 11.05
C LEU A 144 -13.58 4.64 11.60
N GLY A 145 -14.04 3.38 11.68
CA GLY A 145 -15.34 3.07 12.28
C GLY A 145 -15.40 3.43 13.77
N GLY A 146 -14.34 3.10 14.53
CA GLY A 146 -14.21 3.43 15.94
C GLY A 146 -14.18 4.93 16.22
N ASN A 147 -13.49 5.69 15.38
CA ASN A 147 -13.45 7.15 15.43
C ASN A 147 -14.86 7.76 15.34
N LEU A 148 -15.70 7.28 14.42
CA LEU A 148 -17.10 7.74 14.32
C LEU A 148 -17.95 7.27 15.50
N ASN A 149 -17.69 6.08 16.07
CA ASN A 149 -18.42 5.60 17.25
C ASN A 149 -18.14 6.46 18.48
N SER A 150 -16.93 7.01 18.59
CA SER A 150 -16.52 7.93 19.66
C SER A 150 -16.94 9.38 19.40
N HIS A 151 -17.52 9.68 18.24
CA HIS A 151 -17.93 11.02 17.82
C HIS A 151 -19.46 11.16 17.79
N GLY A 152 -19.97 12.34 18.13
CA GLY A 152 -21.37 12.73 17.96
C GLY A 152 -22.38 11.85 18.68
N GLY A 153 -22.44 11.94 20.02
CA GLY A 153 -23.33 11.22 20.95
C GLY A 153 -24.33 10.22 20.33
N LEU A 154 -24.15 8.94 20.64
CA LEU A 154 -24.95 7.83 20.10
C LEU A 154 -26.45 7.91 20.51
N ASP A 155 -26.81 8.81 21.42
CA ASP A 155 -28.15 8.95 22.01
C ASP A 155 -29.08 9.93 21.27
N THR A 156 -28.66 10.51 20.15
CA THR A 156 -29.44 11.58 19.47
C THR A 156 -30.72 11.07 18.81
N ASN A 157 -30.86 9.76 18.51
CA ASN A 157 -31.99 9.14 17.79
C ASN A 157 -32.39 9.89 16.49
N ASP A 158 -31.52 10.73 15.96
CA ASP A 158 -31.77 11.50 14.74
C ASP A 158 -31.68 10.58 13.52
N ALA A 159 -32.75 10.54 12.74
CA ALA A 159 -32.83 9.72 11.54
C ALA A 159 -31.76 10.10 10.50
N SER A 160 -31.39 11.39 10.41
CA SER A 160 -30.38 11.85 9.45
C SER A 160 -28.97 11.43 9.86
N ASP A 161 -28.65 11.54 11.17
CA ASP A 161 -27.42 11.05 11.76
C ASP A 161 -27.27 9.54 11.59
N LEU A 162 -28.32 8.77 11.92
CA LEU A 162 -28.34 7.31 11.75
C LEU A 162 -28.16 6.90 10.29
N ALA A 163 -28.77 7.62 9.34
CA ALA A 163 -28.59 7.36 7.93
C ALA A 163 -27.14 7.61 7.47
N ALA A 164 -26.53 8.71 7.93
CA ALA A 164 -25.13 9.04 7.61
C ALA A 164 -24.16 8.00 8.17
N ARG A 165 -24.38 7.54 9.41
CA ARG A 165 -23.61 6.46 10.03
C ARG A 165 -23.72 5.16 9.23
N ARG A 166 -24.93 4.75 8.86
CA ARG A 166 -25.18 3.55 8.04
C ARG A 166 -24.48 3.61 6.68
N ASP A 167 -24.56 4.75 5.99
CA ASP A 167 -23.86 4.96 4.72
C ASP A 167 -22.33 4.82 4.89
N PHE A 168 -21.78 5.43 5.94
CA PHE A 168 -20.37 5.32 6.24
C PHE A 168 -19.93 3.89 6.53
N TYR A 169 -20.63 3.16 7.42
CA TYR A 169 -20.29 1.77 7.72
C TYR A 169 -20.46 0.85 6.52
N SER A 170 -21.42 1.11 5.63
CA SER A 170 -21.57 0.38 4.36
C SER A 170 -20.33 0.52 3.47
N LYS A 171 -19.78 1.75 3.35
CA LYS A 171 -18.53 2.01 2.62
C LYS A 171 -17.33 1.31 3.28
N LEU A 172 -17.24 1.37 4.62
CA LEU A 172 -16.18 0.67 5.35
C LEU A 172 -16.28 -0.85 5.18
N ASP A 173 -17.49 -1.42 5.25
CA ASP A 173 -17.74 -2.84 5.08
C ASP A 173 -17.34 -3.32 3.68
N ALA A 174 -17.71 -2.57 2.64
CA ALA A 174 -17.31 -2.87 1.27
C ALA A 174 -15.78 -2.88 1.10
N ALA A 175 -15.08 -1.88 1.65
CA ALA A 175 -13.62 -1.82 1.61
C ALA A 175 -12.98 -2.97 2.41
N MET A 176 -13.55 -3.29 3.58
CA MET A 176 -13.05 -4.34 4.47
C MET A 176 -13.17 -5.74 3.87
N VAL A 177 -14.23 -6.05 3.13
CA VAL A 177 -14.39 -7.34 2.45
C VAL A 177 -13.20 -7.61 1.52
N GLU A 178 -12.76 -6.61 0.75
CA GLU A 178 -11.61 -6.76 -0.14
C GLU A 178 -10.31 -6.96 0.64
N VAL A 179 -10.11 -6.21 1.72
CA VAL A 179 -8.96 -6.36 2.61
C VAL A 179 -8.91 -7.77 3.22
N VAL A 180 -10.02 -8.27 3.74
CA VAL A 180 -10.12 -9.60 4.33
C VAL A 180 -9.77 -10.69 3.31
N ARG A 181 -10.31 -10.60 2.09
CA ARG A 181 -9.99 -11.56 1.02
C ARG A 181 -8.49 -11.61 0.74
N ARG A 182 -7.84 -10.45 0.60
CA ARG A 182 -6.39 -10.38 0.35
C ARG A 182 -5.58 -10.90 1.53
N ARG A 183 -5.96 -10.54 2.75
CA ARG A 183 -5.29 -11.00 3.97
C ARG A 183 -5.28 -12.52 4.08
N PHE A 184 -6.39 -13.16 3.74
CA PHE A 184 -6.46 -14.62 3.65
C PHE A 184 -5.54 -15.19 2.56
N GLN A 185 -5.42 -14.53 1.41
CA GLN A 185 -4.50 -14.96 0.34
C GLN A 185 -3.03 -14.89 0.74
N GLU A 186 -2.64 -13.97 1.62
CA GLU A 186 -1.27 -13.86 2.13
C GLU A 186 -0.87 -14.99 3.09
N ASN A 187 -1.84 -15.82 3.51
CA ASN A 187 -1.64 -16.98 4.39
C ASN A 187 -0.86 -16.66 5.69
N GLU A 188 -1.09 -15.46 6.24
CA GLU A 188 -0.50 -15.06 7.52
C GLU A 188 -1.19 -15.72 8.73
N GLU A 189 -0.47 -15.79 9.85
CA GLU A 189 -1.07 -16.19 11.12
C GLU A 189 -1.99 -15.09 11.64
N TRP A 190 -3.30 -15.31 11.48
CA TRP A 190 -4.32 -14.36 11.83
C TRP A 190 -5.38 -14.99 12.75
N PRO A 191 -5.59 -14.49 13.98
CA PRO A 191 -6.63 -14.99 14.88
C PRO A 191 -8.04 -14.52 14.46
N VAL A 192 -8.51 -14.97 13.30
CA VAL A 192 -9.79 -14.56 12.68
C VAL A 192 -10.96 -14.65 13.65
N ALA A 193 -11.08 -15.75 14.39
CA ALA A 193 -12.17 -15.97 15.34
C ALA A 193 -12.23 -14.90 16.45
N ARG A 194 -11.08 -14.35 16.85
CA ARG A 194 -11.00 -13.24 17.81
C ARG A 194 -11.49 -11.94 17.17
N GLU A 195 -11.10 -11.67 15.93
CA GLU A 195 -11.53 -10.48 15.21
C GLU A 195 -13.02 -10.49 14.88
N ILE A 196 -13.59 -11.65 14.51
CA ILE A 196 -15.05 -11.82 14.35
C ILE A 196 -15.77 -11.40 15.64
N LYS A 197 -15.37 -11.97 16.78
CA LYS A 197 -15.96 -11.65 18.09
C LYS A 197 -15.80 -10.17 18.46
N ARG A 198 -14.67 -9.55 18.10
CA ARG A 198 -14.42 -8.13 18.34
C ARG A 198 -15.41 -7.26 17.54
N ILE A 199 -15.60 -7.55 16.26
CA ILE A 199 -16.53 -6.81 15.39
C ILE A 199 -17.98 -7.02 15.87
N GLU A 200 -18.37 -8.25 16.17
CA GLU A 200 -19.71 -8.59 16.69
C GLU A 200 -20.01 -7.89 18.01
N LYS A 201 -19.04 -7.82 18.93
CA LYS A 201 -19.20 -7.12 20.21
C LYS A 201 -19.49 -5.63 19.99
N THR A 202 -18.77 -4.98 19.06
CA THR A 202 -19.04 -3.59 18.68
C THR A 202 -20.40 -3.44 18.03
N ALA A 203 -20.78 -4.35 17.12
CA ALA A 203 -22.11 -4.34 16.48
C ALA A 203 -23.24 -4.46 17.52
N ALA A 204 -23.10 -5.36 18.50
CA ALA A 204 -24.08 -5.55 19.57
C ALA A 204 -24.20 -4.31 20.47
N TYR A 205 -23.07 -3.65 20.76
CA TYR A 205 -23.08 -2.37 21.48
C TYR A 205 -23.83 -1.28 20.70
N LEU A 206 -23.51 -1.11 19.42
CA LEU A 206 -24.11 -0.10 18.54
C LEU A 206 -25.62 -0.32 18.31
N ARG A 207 -26.08 -1.58 18.30
CA ARG A 207 -27.50 -1.92 18.18
C ARG A 207 -28.35 -1.29 19.29
N ASN A 208 -27.82 -1.15 20.50
CA ASN A 208 -28.55 -0.50 21.61
C ASN A 208 -28.90 0.96 21.33
N PHE A 209 -28.23 1.57 20.34
CA PHE A 209 -28.42 2.95 19.88
C PHE A 209 -29.09 3.03 18.50
N GLY A 210 -29.68 1.93 18.01
CA GLY A 210 -30.31 1.87 16.68
C GLY A 210 -29.34 1.89 15.50
N ILE A 211 -28.03 1.79 15.77
CA ILE A 211 -26.97 1.80 14.77
C ILE A 211 -26.70 0.36 14.31
N GLU A 212 -27.35 -0.01 13.21
CA GLU A 212 -27.14 -1.27 12.53
C GLU A 212 -27.47 -1.13 11.03
N PRO A 213 -26.84 -1.93 10.14
CA PRO A 213 -25.85 -2.98 10.42
C PRO A 213 -24.39 -2.46 10.54
N TYR A 214 -23.52 -3.22 11.22
CA TYR A 214 -22.09 -2.92 11.39
C TYR A 214 -21.23 -4.07 10.85
N PHE A 215 -20.57 -3.86 9.71
CA PHE A 215 -19.73 -4.84 9.00
C PHE A 215 -20.36 -6.22 8.68
N PRO A 216 -21.63 -6.30 8.22
CA PRO A 216 -22.28 -7.59 7.98
C PRO A 216 -21.57 -8.42 6.89
N SER A 217 -21.18 -7.81 5.77
CA SER A 217 -20.59 -8.52 4.64
C SER A 217 -19.19 -9.03 4.97
N THR A 218 -18.43 -8.23 5.73
CA THR A 218 -17.12 -8.61 6.26
C THR A 218 -17.23 -9.83 7.16
N LEU A 219 -18.15 -9.82 8.13
CA LEU A 219 -18.36 -10.95 9.04
C LEU A 219 -18.70 -12.22 8.27
N ASP A 220 -19.58 -12.12 7.28
CA ASP A 220 -19.94 -13.26 6.42
C ASP A 220 -18.74 -13.76 5.61
N ALA A 221 -17.93 -12.87 5.03
CA ALA A 221 -16.72 -13.24 4.30
C ALA A 221 -15.70 -13.95 5.20
N MET A 222 -15.48 -13.44 6.42
CA MET A 222 -14.57 -14.04 7.39
C MET A 222 -15.02 -15.43 7.82
N ARG A 223 -16.30 -15.61 8.14
CA ARG A 223 -16.86 -16.91 8.54
C ARG A 223 -16.76 -17.94 7.42
N ARG A 224 -17.17 -17.58 6.20
CA ARG A 224 -17.10 -18.49 5.04
C ARG A 224 -15.68 -19.00 4.78
N GLU A 225 -14.69 -18.12 4.88
CA GLU A 225 -13.29 -18.50 4.65
C GLU A 225 -12.74 -19.38 5.78
N VAL A 226 -13.13 -19.13 7.03
CA VAL A 226 -12.80 -20.01 8.16
C VAL A 226 -13.40 -21.40 7.96
N ASP A 227 -14.68 -21.47 7.59
CA ASP A 227 -15.37 -22.73 7.34
C ASP A 227 -14.73 -23.50 6.18
N PHE A 228 -14.38 -22.80 5.10
CA PHE A 228 -13.70 -23.39 3.94
C PHE A 228 -12.32 -23.97 4.30
N ARG A 229 -11.53 -23.26 5.11
CA ARG A 229 -10.21 -23.73 5.55
C ARG A 229 -10.28 -24.87 6.56
N GLN A 230 -11.30 -24.88 7.42
CA GLN A 230 -11.52 -25.96 8.39
C GLN A 230 -12.09 -27.24 7.74
N ALA A 231 -12.89 -27.11 6.68
CA ALA A 231 -13.43 -28.25 5.94
C ALA A 231 -12.35 -29.06 5.20
N GLY A 232 -11.15 -28.51 5.00
CA GLY A 232 -10.05 -29.14 4.27
C GLY A 232 -10.34 -29.27 2.76
N PRO A 233 -9.34 -29.68 1.94
CA PRO A 233 -9.58 -29.94 0.53
C PRO A 233 -10.60 -31.07 0.37
N VAL A 234 -11.62 -30.85 -0.46
CA VAL A 234 -12.58 -31.90 -0.84
C VAL A 234 -11.78 -33.04 -1.47
N PRO A 235 -11.84 -34.28 -0.92
CA PRO A 235 -11.13 -35.41 -1.51
C PRO A 235 -11.60 -35.59 -2.97
N PRO A 236 -10.69 -35.90 -3.91
CA PRO A 236 -11.06 -36.07 -5.30
C PRO A 236 -12.17 -37.11 -5.40
N GLN A 237 -13.32 -36.72 -5.99
CA GLN A 237 -14.44 -37.62 -6.21
C GLN A 237 -13.95 -38.83 -6.99
N ALA A 238 -13.82 -39.98 -6.31
CA ALA A 238 -13.51 -41.25 -6.93
C ALA A 238 -14.60 -41.57 -7.94
N HIS A 239 -14.31 -41.35 -9.22
CA HIS A 239 -15.17 -41.77 -10.32
C HIS A 239 -15.20 -43.29 -10.29
N SER A 240 -16.31 -43.85 -9.83
CA SER A 240 -16.54 -45.30 -9.89
C SER A 240 -16.71 -45.67 -11.37
N PRO A 241 -15.96 -46.66 -11.90
CA PRO A 241 -16.06 -47.03 -13.30
C PRO A 241 -17.44 -47.65 -13.59
N PRO A 242 -17.96 -47.47 -14.82
CA PRO A 242 -19.28 -47.97 -15.18
C PRO A 242 -19.27 -49.50 -15.15
N ARG A 243 -20.24 -50.07 -14.43
CA ARG A 243 -20.54 -51.51 -14.48
C ARG A 243 -21.25 -51.79 -15.80
N TYR A 244 -20.60 -52.60 -16.65
CA TYR A 244 -21.24 -53.32 -17.75
C TYR A 244 -21.89 -54.59 -17.21
#